data_AF-A0A7M4AM37-F1
#
_entry.id   AF-A0A7M4AM37-F1
#
_cell.length_a   1.000
_cell.length_b   1.000
_cell.length_c   1.000
_cell.angle_alpha   90.00
_cell.angle_beta   90.00
_cell.angle_gamma   90.00
#
_symmetry.space_group_name_H-M   'P 1'
#
loop_
_entity.id
_entity.type
_entity.pdbx_description
1 polymer ?
#
loop_
_entity_poly.entity_id
_entity_poly.type
_entity_poly.pdbx_seq_one_letter_code
_entity_poly.pdbx_strand_id
1 'polypeptide(L)'
;MAEICSMCGLPNELCICQEIAKEQQKAILSTDRRRYGKIVTKVEGIDDAAIDINQLAKLLKNKCAAGGTVKGRLIELQGDHKKKAAQVLRNNGFNVEVR
;
A
#
# COMPACT_ATOMS: atom_id res chain seq x y z
N MET A 1 -17.20 24.09 -11.18
CA MET A 1 -15.76 24.40 -11.36
C MET A 1 -15.03 23.06 -11.33
N ALA A 2 -14.22 22.75 -12.33
CA ALA A 2 -13.45 21.51 -12.31
C ALA A 2 -12.40 21.61 -11.19
N GLU A 3 -12.36 20.62 -10.30
CA GLU A 3 -11.26 20.51 -9.35
C GLU A 3 -9.98 20.17 -10.12
N ILE A 4 -8.94 20.98 -9.91
CA ILE A 4 -7.66 20.88 -10.60
C ILE A 4 -6.65 20.28 -9.62
N CYS A 5 -5.87 19.31 -10.07
CA CYS A 5 -4.81 18.73 -9.28
C CYS A 5 -3.69 19.75 -9.05
N SER A 6 -3.34 20.02 -7.79
CA SER A 6 -2.29 20.97 -7.42
C SER A 6 -0.87 20.51 -7.75
N MET A 7 -0.67 19.24 -8.12
CA MET A 7 0.64 18.68 -8.48
C MET A 7 0.94 18.83 -9.98
N CYS A 8 -0.04 18.58 -10.84
CA CYS A 8 0.16 18.57 -12.29
C CYS A 8 -0.66 19.62 -13.06
N GLY A 9 -1.58 20.33 -12.39
CA GLY A 9 -2.40 21.37 -13.02
C GLY A 9 -3.48 20.83 -13.96
N LEU A 10 -3.67 19.52 -14.05
CA LEU A 10 -4.71 18.89 -14.86
C LEU A 10 -6.03 18.82 -14.10
N PRO A 11 -7.18 18.86 -14.80
CA PRO A 11 -8.46 18.48 -14.21
C PRO A 11 -8.35 17.09 -13.55
N ASN A 12 -8.98 16.90 -12.39
CA ASN A 12 -8.89 15.64 -11.64
C ASN A 12 -9.27 14.41 -12.47
N GLU A 13 -10.18 14.55 -13.44
CA GLU A 13 -10.59 13.49 -14.37
C GLU A 13 -9.48 13.02 -15.33
N LEU A 14 -8.48 13.86 -15.58
CA LEU A 14 -7.33 13.58 -16.46
C LEU A 14 -6.03 13.38 -15.69
N CYS A 15 -6.07 13.46 -14.36
CA CYS A 15 -4.90 13.35 -13.51
C CYS A 15 -4.42 11.90 -13.41
N ILE A 16 -3.12 11.68 -13.65
CA ILE A 16 -2.46 10.36 -13.55
C ILE A 16 -1.35 10.32 -12.48
N CYS A 17 -1.33 11.30 -11.57
CA CYS A 17 -0.28 11.40 -10.55
C CYS A 17 -0.24 10.17 -9.64
N GLN A 18 -1.40 9.55 -9.35
CA GLN A 18 -1.44 8.35 -8.52
C GLN A 18 -0.85 7.13 -9.23
N GLU A 19 -1.11 6.96 -10.52
CA GLU A 19 -0.55 5.88 -11.35
C GLU A 19 0.98 6.00 -11.40
N ILE A 20 1.50 7.20 -11.70
CA ILE A 20 2.94 7.45 -11.72
C ILE A 20 3.57 7.14 -10.35
N ALA A 21 2.95 7.62 -9.26
CA ALA A 21 3.44 7.38 -7.90
C ALA A 21 3.51 5.88 -7.56
N LYS A 22 2.53 5.09 -7.99
CA LYS A 22 2.51 3.63 -7.77
C LYS A 22 3.63 2.91 -8.52
N GLU A 23 3.94 3.34 -9.74
CA GLU A 23 4.99 2.71 -10.56
C GLU A 23 6.41 3.08 -10.12
N GLN A 24 6.62 4.32 -9.66
CA GLN A 24 7.95 4.81 -9.26
C GLN A 24 8.43 4.23 -7.93
N GLN A 25 7.53 3.70 -7.12
CA GLN A 25 7.84 3.18 -5.79
C GLN A 25 7.78 1.66 -5.75
N LYS A 26 8.52 1.09 -4.80
CA LYS A 26 8.59 -0.36 -4.61
C LYS A 26 8.02 -0.72 -3.25
N ALA A 27 6.88 -1.39 -3.26
CA ALA A 27 6.28 -1.97 -2.07
C ALA A 27 7.09 -3.19 -1.61
N ILE A 28 7.69 -3.10 -0.44
CA ILE A 28 8.48 -4.15 0.18
C ILE A 28 7.60 -4.89 1.17
N LEU A 29 7.49 -6.21 1.02
CA LEU A 29 6.79 -7.07 1.97
C LEU A 29 7.78 -7.90 2.76
N SER A 30 7.65 -7.85 4.08
CA SER A 30 8.45 -8.66 5.00
C SER A 30 7.55 -9.24 6.09
N THR A 31 8.07 -10.18 6.88
CA THR A 31 7.40 -10.73 8.06
C THR A 31 8.18 -10.43 9.31
N ASP A 32 7.48 -10.21 10.40
CA ASP A 32 8.06 -10.00 11.73
C ASP A 32 7.34 -10.88 12.77
N ARG A 33 8.01 -11.18 13.88
CA ARG A 33 7.43 -11.94 14.99
C ARG A 33 7.12 -11.01 16.15
N ARG A 34 5.85 -11.00 16.56
CA ARG A 34 5.35 -10.28 17.73
C ARG A 34 5.31 -11.19 18.96
N ARG A 35 4.81 -10.64 20.08
CA ARG A 35 4.58 -11.37 21.34
C ARG A 35 3.84 -12.69 21.08
N TYR A 36 4.25 -13.73 21.82
CA TYR A 36 3.71 -15.08 21.71
C TYR A 36 3.94 -15.75 20.34
N GLY A 37 4.97 -15.33 19.60
CA GLY A 37 5.31 -15.91 18.30
C GLY A 37 4.34 -15.57 17.18
N LYS A 38 3.40 -14.64 17.40
CA LYS A 38 2.44 -14.22 16.37
C LYS A 38 3.16 -13.55 15.21
N ILE A 39 2.95 -14.05 14.01
CA ILE A 39 3.53 -13.47 12.79
C ILE A 39 2.70 -12.26 12.37
N VAL A 40 3.38 -11.23 11.88
CA VAL A 40 2.77 -10.10 11.19
C VAL A 40 3.45 -9.91 9.84
N THR A 41 2.67 -9.53 8.84
CA THR A 41 3.17 -9.10 7.53
C THR A 41 3.31 -7.59 7.54
N LYS A 42 4.46 -7.08 7.13
CA LYS A 42 4.76 -5.66 6.99
C LYS A 42 4.73 -5.29 5.51
N VAL A 43 4.18 -4.13 5.18
CA VAL A 43 4.23 -3.51 3.86
C VAL A 43 4.78 -2.09 4.02
N GLU A 44 5.91 -1.82 3.37
CA GLU A 44 6.67 -0.56 3.44
C GLU A 44 7.21 -0.14 2.05
N GLY A 45 7.91 0.99 1.96
CA GLY A 45 8.51 1.48 0.69
C GLY A 45 7.54 2.24 -0.22
N ILE A 46 6.36 2.62 0.28
CA ILE A 46 5.37 3.43 -0.40
C ILE A 46 5.34 4.77 0.31
N ASP A 47 6.10 5.76 -0.15
CA ASP A 47 6.34 7.04 0.54
C ASP A 47 5.61 8.24 -0.08
N ASP A 48 5.05 8.09 -1.29
CA ASP A 48 4.45 9.19 -2.03
C ASP A 48 3.13 9.63 -1.38
N ALA A 49 2.96 10.94 -1.18
CA ALA A 49 1.78 11.55 -0.58
C ALA A 49 0.54 11.45 -1.49
N ALA A 50 0.71 11.27 -2.80
CA ALA A 50 -0.38 10.98 -3.73
C ALA A 50 -1.08 9.64 -3.41
N ILE A 51 -0.41 8.75 -2.68
CA ILE A 51 -0.95 7.44 -2.29
C ILE A 51 -1.52 7.53 -0.88
N ASP A 52 -2.83 7.36 -0.76
CA ASP A 52 -3.50 7.22 0.53
C ASP A 52 -3.18 5.86 1.16
N ILE A 53 -2.26 5.90 2.13
CA ILE A 53 -1.81 4.71 2.85
C ILE A 53 -2.92 4.04 3.67
N ASN A 54 -3.89 4.82 4.17
CA ASN A 54 -4.99 4.28 4.96
C ASN A 54 -6.00 3.55 4.07
N GLN A 55 -6.27 4.09 2.88
CA GLN A 55 -7.08 3.43 1.87
C GLN A 55 -6.42 2.13 1.39
N LEU A 56 -5.11 2.15 1.14
CA LEU A 56 -4.35 0.95 0.79
C LEU A 56 -4.39 -0.10 1.90
N ALA A 57 -4.21 0.31 3.16
CA ALA A 57 -4.31 -0.60 4.29
C ALA A 57 -5.71 -1.22 4.44
N LYS A 58 -6.78 -0.45 4.19
CA LYS A 58 -8.15 -0.95 4.17
C LYS A 58 -8.35 -2.01 3.07
N LEU A 59 -7.84 -1.75 1.86
CA LEU A 59 -7.86 -2.70 0.76
C LEU A 59 -7.14 -4.01 1.14
N LEU A 60 -5.93 -3.91 1.68
CA LEU A 60 -5.13 -5.07 2.07
C LEU A 60 -5.78 -5.89 3.19
N LYS A 61 -6.31 -5.24 4.23
CA LYS A 61 -7.06 -5.92 5.30
C LYS A 61 -8.26 -6.70 4.76
N ASN A 62 -9.05 -6.07 3.89
CA ASN A 62 -10.20 -6.70 3.27
C ASN A 62 -9.80 -7.89 2.40
N LYS A 63 -8.79 -7.74 1.53
CA LYS A 63 -8.34 -8.81 0.64
C LYS A 63 -7.64 -9.93 1.40
N CYS A 64 -6.92 -9.62 2.48
CA CYS A 64 -6.24 -10.64 3.29
C CYS A 64 -7.12 -11.28 4.36
N ALA A 65 -8.35 -10.76 4.59
CA ALA A 65 -9.23 -11.17 5.68
C ALA A 65 -8.53 -11.12 7.04
N ALA A 66 -7.77 -10.04 7.26
CA ALA A 66 -6.90 -9.89 8.42
C ALA A 66 -7.09 -8.54 9.11
N GLY A 67 -6.90 -8.53 10.43
CA GLY A 67 -6.71 -7.30 11.18
C GLY A 67 -5.38 -6.63 10.83
N GLY A 68 -5.26 -5.33 11.10
CA GLY A 68 -4.03 -4.61 10.82
C GLY A 68 -4.08 -3.14 11.20
N THR A 69 -2.92 -2.49 11.22
CA THR A 69 -2.75 -1.08 11.59
C THR A 69 -1.79 -0.38 10.65
N VAL A 70 -1.86 0.95 10.61
CA VAL A 70 -0.92 1.81 9.90
C VAL A 70 -0.12 2.57 10.94
N LYS A 71 1.21 2.55 10.82
CA LYS A 71 2.14 3.32 11.65
C LYS A 71 2.98 4.22 10.74
N GLY A 72 2.61 5.48 10.65
CA GLY A 72 3.19 6.38 9.65
C GLY A 72 2.85 5.87 8.25
N ARG A 73 3.84 5.34 7.54
CA ARG A 73 3.68 4.74 6.20
C ARG A 73 3.91 3.22 6.15
N LEU A 74 4.06 2.60 7.31
CA LEU A 74 4.15 1.14 7.47
C LEU A 74 2.76 0.54 7.70
N ILE A 75 2.36 -0.42 6.88
CA ILE A 75 1.14 -1.21 7.09
C ILE A 75 1.53 -2.54 7.74
N GLU A 76 0.89 -2.89 8.85
CA GLU A 76 1.03 -4.20 9.50
C GLU A 76 -0.27 -4.99 9.37
N LEU A 77 -0.21 -6.21 8.84
CA LEU A 77 -1.31 -7.17 8.77
C LEU A 77 -1.00 -8.34 9.73
N GLN A 78 -1.99 -8.77 10.50
CA GLN A 78 -1.84 -9.94 11.38
C GLN A 78 -1.79 -11.22 10.55
N GLY A 79 -0.82 -12.10 10.79
CA GLY A 79 -0.61 -13.33 10.02
C GLY A 79 0.44 -13.21 8.91
N ASP A 80 0.76 -14.34 8.27
CA ASP A 80 1.60 -14.38 7.07
C ASP A 80 0.73 -14.26 5.82
N HIS A 81 0.79 -13.09 5.20
CA HIS A 81 0.01 -12.71 4.03
C HIS A 81 0.90 -12.24 2.88
N LYS A 82 2.23 -12.45 2.93
CA LYS A 82 3.17 -11.92 1.92
C LYS A 82 2.73 -12.23 0.49
N LYS A 83 2.35 -13.48 0.20
CA LYS A 83 1.91 -13.90 -1.14
C LYS A 83 0.64 -13.17 -1.58
N LYS A 84 -0.38 -13.12 -0.71
CA LYS A 84 -1.68 -12.54 -1.05
C LYS A 84 -1.62 -11.01 -1.14
N ALA A 85 -0.93 -10.37 -0.20
CA ALA A 85 -0.72 -8.92 -0.21
C ALA A 85 0.12 -8.50 -1.43
N ALA A 86 1.17 -9.25 -1.79
CA ALA A 86 1.94 -9.00 -3.00
C ALA A 86 1.08 -9.07 -4.28
N GLN A 87 0.21 -10.08 -4.39
CA GLN A 87 -0.70 -10.18 -5.53
C GLN A 87 -1.65 -8.98 -5.61
N VAL A 88 -2.22 -8.57 -4.47
CA VAL A 88 -3.13 -7.42 -4.42
C VAL A 88 -2.40 -6.15 -4.83
N LEU A 89 -1.19 -5.91 -4.33
CA LEU A 89 -0.39 -4.74 -4.66
C LEU A 89 -0.04 -4.70 -6.16
N ARG A 90 0.42 -5.81 -6.74
CA ARG A 90 0.68 -5.89 -8.19
C ARG A 90 -0.57 -5.60 -9.02
N ASN A 91 -1.71 -6.17 -8.63
CA ASN A 91 -2.99 -5.92 -9.31
C ASN A 91 -3.46 -4.45 -9.18
N ASN A 92 -2.88 -3.67 -8.26
CA ASN A 92 -3.19 -2.26 -8.06
C ASN A 92 -2.10 -1.33 -8.62
N GLY A 93 -1.18 -1.85 -9.44
CA GLY A 93 -0.16 -1.05 -10.14
C GLY A 93 1.14 -0.82 -9.36
N PHE A 94 1.33 -1.46 -8.22
CA PHE A 94 2.58 -1.33 -7.45
C PHE A 94 3.64 -2.30 -7.95
N ASN A 95 4.89 -1.84 -7.99
CA ASN A 95 6.04 -2.73 -8.04
C ASN A 95 6.26 -3.37 -6.66
N VAL A 96 6.55 -4.68 -6.62
CA VAL A 96 6.55 -5.45 -5.37
C VAL A 96 7.80 -6.30 -5.20
N GLU A 97 8.46 -6.15 -4.06
CA GLU A 97 9.56 -7.00 -3.59
C GLU A 97 9.12 -7.78 -2.34
N VAL A 98 9.34 -9.09 -2.32
CA VAL A 98 8.98 -9.95 -1.18
C VAL A 98 10.27 -10.47 -0.53
N ARG A 99 10.45 -10.18 0.76
CA ARG A 99 11.57 -10.60 1.61
C ARG A 99 11.15 -11.70 2.58
#